data_AF-A0A6N9TRC5-F1
#
_entry.id   AF-A0A6N9TRC5-F1
#
_cell.length_a   1.000
_cell.length_b   1.000
_cell.length_c   1.000
_cell.angle_alpha   90.00
_cell.angle_beta   90.00
_cell.angle_gamma   90.00
#
_symmetry.space_group_name_H-M   'P 1'
#
loop_
_entity.id
_entity.type
_entity.pdbx_description
1 polymer ?
#
loop_
_entity_poly.entity_id
_entity_poly.type
_entity_poly.pdbx_seq_one_letter_code
_entity_poly.pdbx_strand_id
1 'polypeptide(L)'
;MTAPGHRPLLADYLALRRRVDALCRRIRERYGRFIACRRGCHDCCTELSVFPVEAAALADAFARMPPGPAREAVAAAGPGGCPLLVDGACALYEARPVICRTQGLPLLLDDAPGEAGAAPAVAFCPRNFRGVTDLAGDAVISLRRLNTALAAVNLRF
;
A
#
# COMPACT_ATOMS: atom_id res chain seq x y z
N MET A 1 27.02 14.26 -2.36
CA MET A 1 26.78 13.40 -3.55
C MET A 1 25.31 13.02 -3.56
N THR A 2 24.47 13.83 -4.20
CA THR A 2 23.04 13.57 -4.38
C THR A 2 22.86 12.42 -5.36
N ALA A 3 22.21 11.34 -4.94
CA ALA A 3 21.91 10.19 -5.79
C ALA A 3 21.20 10.64 -7.09
N PRO A 4 21.45 9.99 -8.24
CA PRO A 4 20.82 10.34 -9.51
C PRO A 4 19.31 10.30 -9.34
N GLY A 5 18.63 11.34 -9.84
CA GLY A 5 17.20 11.49 -9.70
C GLY A 5 16.48 10.38 -10.45
N HIS A 6 15.95 9.39 -9.72
CA HIS A 6 15.07 8.33 -10.23
C HIS A 6 13.72 8.88 -10.73
N ARG A 7 13.50 10.20 -10.63
CA ARG A 7 12.22 10.87 -10.89
C ARG A 7 11.62 10.61 -12.28
N PRO A 8 12.40 10.60 -13.39
CA PRO A 8 11.87 10.22 -14.70
C PRO A 8 11.45 8.75 -14.76
N LEU A 9 12.23 7.86 -14.14
CA LEU A 9 11.97 6.41 -14.10
C LEU A 9 10.78 6.05 -13.22
N LEU A 10 10.49 6.85 -12.19
CA LEU A 10 9.36 6.65 -11.29
C LEU A 10 8.03 7.24 -11.81
N ALA A 11 8.03 7.92 -12.96
CA ALA A 11 6.86 8.66 -13.45
C ALA A 11 5.60 7.77 -13.60
N ASP A 12 5.77 6.59 -14.22
CA ASP A 12 4.69 5.62 -14.43
C ASP A 12 4.16 5.05 -13.10
N TYR A 13 5.06 4.74 -12.17
CA TYR A 13 4.68 4.28 -10.83
C TYR A 13 3.93 5.36 -10.05
N LEU A 14 4.40 6.60 -10.06
CA LEU A 14 3.72 7.70 -9.39
C LEU A 14 2.35 7.98 -10.02
N ALA A 15 2.21 7.80 -11.35
CA ALA A 15 0.92 7.89 -12.02
C ALA A 15 -0.03 6.76 -11.61
N LEU A 16 0.44 5.51 -11.55
CA LEU A 16 -0.32 4.37 -11.03
C LEU A 16 -0.76 4.62 -9.58
N ARG A 17 0.18 5.04 -8.72
CA ARG A 17 -0.08 5.32 -7.30
C ARG A 17 -1.16 6.39 -7.13
N ARG A 18 -1.15 7.46 -7.94
CA ARG A 18 -2.22 8.48 -7.94
C ARG A 18 -3.59 7.91 -8.31
N ARG A 19 -3.66 6.97 -9.27
CA ARG A 19 -4.92 6.30 -9.64
C ARG A 19 -5.43 5.40 -8.51
N VAL A 20 -4.53 4.65 -7.86
CA VAL A 20 -4.83 3.85 -6.67
C VAL A 20 -5.34 4.75 -5.54
N ASP A 21 -4.69 5.88 -5.30
CA ASP A 21 -5.13 6.85 -4.29
C ASP A 21 -6.53 7.39 -4.56
N ALA A 22 -6.84 7.73 -5.82
CA ALA A 22 -8.17 8.18 -6.20
C ALA A 22 -9.24 7.09 -5.96
N LEU A 23 -8.93 5.84 -6.27
CA LEU A 23 -9.81 4.70 -5.98
C LEU A 23 -10.04 4.53 -4.48
N CYS A 24 -8.96 4.45 -3.69
CA CYS A 24 -9.06 4.31 -2.25
C CYS A 24 -9.79 5.49 -1.60
N ARG A 25 -9.65 6.70 -2.13
CA ARG A 25 -10.35 7.89 -1.64
C ARG A 25 -11.87 7.77 -1.83
N ARG A 26 -12.34 7.38 -3.02
CA ARG A 26 -13.78 7.16 -3.27
C ARG A 26 -14.39 6.14 -2.31
N ILE A 27 -13.67 5.05 -2.04
CA ILE A 27 -14.12 4.03 -1.07
C ILE A 27 -14.19 4.64 0.33
N ARG A 28 -13.18 5.41 0.74
CA ARG A 28 -13.15 6.08 2.05
C ARG A 28 -14.24 7.15 2.20
N GLU A 29 -14.55 7.88 1.14
CA GLU A 29 -15.64 8.86 1.14
C GLU A 29 -17.00 8.17 1.33
N ARG A 30 -17.23 7.03 0.64
CA ARG A 30 -18.49 6.29 0.72
C ARG A 30 -18.67 5.50 2.03
N TYR A 31 -17.59 4.90 2.53
CA TYR A 31 -17.64 3.97 3.67
C TYR A 31 -16.88 4.48 4.89
N GLY A 32 -16.53 5.77 4.96
CA GLY A 32 -15.65 6.33 5.99
C GLY A 32 -16.08 6.02 7.42
N ARG A 33 -17.39 6.03 7.70
CA ARG A 33 -17.95 5.66 9.02
C ARG A 33 -17.65 4.21 9.46
N PHE A 34 -17.32 3.35 8.51
CA PHE A 34 -17.00 1.94 8.74
C PHE A 34 -15.50 1.63 8.59
N ILE A 35 -14.64 2.63 8.37
CA ILE A 35 -13.21 2.40 8.17
C ILE A 35 -12.45 2.93 9.39
N ALA A 36 -11.85 2.02 10.16
CA ALA A 36 -11.01 2.36 11.30
C ALA A 36 -9.58 2.78 10.90
N CYS A 37 -9.13 2.34 9.72
CA CYS A 37 -7.77 2.60 9.23
C CYS A 37 -7.49 4.10 9.01
N ARG A 38 -6.45 4.61 9.66
CA ARG A 38 -5.95 5.99 9.61
C ARG A 38 -4.46 6.04 9.97
N ARG A 39 -3.80 7.20 9.85
CA ARG A 39 -2.43 7.37 10.37
C ARG A 39 -2.40 7.00 11.86
N GLY A 40 -1.45 6.16 12.25
CA GLY A 40 -1.37 5.58 13.61
C GLY A 40 -2.01 4.19 13.75
N CYS A 41 -2.85 3.74 12.81
CA CYS A 41 -3.26 2.35 12.71
C CYS A 41 -2.11 1.54 12.09
N HIS A 42 -1.61 0.53 12.81
CA HIS A 42 -0.41 -0.22 12.44
C HIS A 42 -0.58 -1.73 12.56
N ASP A 43 -1.81 -2.25 12.68
CA ASP A 43 -2.05 -3.70 12.80
C ASP A 43 -1.57 -4.50 11.57
N CYS A 44 -1.47 -3.85 10.41
CA CYS A 44 -0.95 -4.44 9.17
C CYS A 44 0.50 -4.05 8.86
N CYS A 45 1.19 -3.35 9.77
CA CYS A 45 2.57 -2.88 9.56
C CYS A 45 3.59 -3.98 9.87
N THR A 46 3.56 -5.04 9.06
CA THR A 46 4.53 -6.14 9.09
C THR A 46 5.60 -5.95 8.02
N GLU A 47 6.54 -6.88 7.95
CA GLU A 47 7.42 -7.01 6.79
C GLU A 47 6.57 -7.35 5.55
N LEU A 48 6.73 -6.60 4.46
CA LEU A 48 5.98 -6.75 3.23
C LEU A 48 6.95 -6.75 2.05
N SER A 49 6.75 -7.67 1.12
CA SER A 49 7.42 -7.65 -0.17
C SER A 49 6.81 -6.55 -1.05
N VAL A 50 7.66 -5.77 -1.70
CA VAL A 50 7.29 -4.71 -2.64
C VAL A 50 8.06 -4.89 -3.94
N PHE A 51 7.53 -4.36 -5.03
CA PHE A 51 8.25 -4.39 -6.31
C PHE A 51 9.49 -3.47 -6.28
N PRO A 52 10.53 -3.77 -7.09
CA PRO A 52 11.71 -2.90 -7.23
C PRO A 52 11.37 -1.42 -7.45
N VAL A 53 10.39 -1.10 -8.31
CA VAL A 53 9.96 0.29 -8.54
C VAL A 53 9.38 0.97 -7.29
N GLU A 54 8.68 0.21 -6.43
CA GLU A 54 8.16 0.71 -5.16
C GLU A 54 9.28 0.92 -4.15
N ALA A 55 10.24 -0.01 -4.09
CA ALA A 55 11.43 0.10 -3.26
C ALA A 55 12.27 1.33 -3.63
N ALA A 56 12.47 1.58 -4.94
CA ALA A 56 13.14 2.77 -5.42
C ALA A 56 12.41 4.06 -5.04
N ALA A 57 11.07 4.07 -5.12
CA ALA A 57 10.28 5.22 -4.67
C ALA A 57 10.35 5.46 -3.15
N LEU A 58 10.42 4.38 -2.35
CA LEU A 58 10.65 4.48 -0.91
C LEU A 58 12.06 4.99 -0.60
N ALA A 59 13.09 4.51 -1.29
CA ALA A 59 14.46 4.98 -1.14
C ALA A 59 14.60 6.46 -1.50
N ASP A 60 13.95 6.89 -2.59
CA ASP A 60 13.88 8.29 -3.02
C ASP A 60 13.16 9.18 -1.98
N ALA A 61 12.09 8.66 -1.35
CA ALA A 61 11.42 9.36 -0.24
C ALA A 61 12.28 9.42 1.03
N PHE A 62 12.96 8.32 1.39
CA PHE A 62 13.88 8.25 2.52
C PHE A 62 15.05 9.22 2.35
N ALA A 63 15.64 9.29 1.15
CA ALA A 63 16.74 10.20 0.85
C ALA A 63 16.39 11.66 1.15
N ARG A 64 15.13 12.07 0.89
CA ARG A 64 14.60 13.41 1.17
C ARG A 64 14.12 13.63 2.60
N MET A 65 14.04 12.60 3.42
CA MET A 65 13.63 12.73 4.81
C MET A 65 14.65 13.61 5.55
N PRO A 66 14.24 14.63 6.32
CA PRO A 66 15.18 15.44 7.07
C PRO A 66 15.94 14.59 8.09
N PRO A 67 17.18 14.96 8.46
CA PRO A 67 17.87 14.33 9.56
C PRO A 67 17.07 14.48 10.86
N GLY A 68 17.09 13.44 11.70
CA GLY A 68 16.39 13.41 12.96
C GLY A 68 16.06 12.00 13.44
N PRO A 69 15.47 11.86 14.64
CA PRO A 69 15.30 10.58 15.31
C PRO A 69 14.54 9.54 14.48
N ALA A 70 13.49 9.97 13.76
CA ALA A 70 12.72 9.06 12.92
C ALA A 70 13.51 8.54 11.72
N ARG A 71 14.43 9.33 11.15
CA ARG A 71 15.28 8.88 10.05
C ARG A 71 16.34 7.90 10.54
N GLU A 72 16.92 8.17 11.71
CA GLU A 72 17.88 7.29 12.38
C GLU A 72 17.24 5.94 12.74
N ALA A 73 16.03 5.96 13.29
CA ALA A 73 15.27 4.76 13.59
C ALA A 73 15.01 3.89 12.35
N VAL A 74 14.59 4.51 11.23
CA VAL A 74 14.41 3.79 9.96
C VAL A 74 15.73 3.22 9.44
N ALA A 75 16.83 3.96 9.54
CA ALA A 75 18.15 3.51 9.08
C ALA A 75 18.71 2.35 9.91
N ALA A 76 18.39 2.31 11.21
CA ALA A 76 18.80 1.28 12.14
C ALA A 76 17.83 0.09 12.22
N ALA A 77 16.71 0.13 11.48
CA ALA A 77 15.68 -0.89 11.56
C ALA A 77 16.23 -2.27 11.13
N GLY A 78 16.04 -3.26 12.01
CA GLY A 78 16.38 -4.66 11.76
C GLY A 78 15.19 -5.47 11.21
N PRO A 79 15.39 -6.77 10.97
CA PRO A 79 14.32 -7.67 10.56
C PRO A 79 13.25 -7.83 11.67
N GLY A 80 12.05 -8.29 11.30
CA GLY A 80 10.98 -8.62 12.25
C GLY A 80 9.83 -7.60 12.33
N GLY A 81 9.76 -6.64 11.42
CA GLY A 81 8.66 -5.66 11.34
C GLY A 81 8.79 -4.73 10.14
N CYS A 82 7.82 -3.82 9.97
CA CYS A 82 7.95 -2.78 8.96
C CYS A 82 9.05 -1.78 9.38
N PRO A 83 10.13 -1.59 8.59
CA PRO A 83 11.24 -0.69 8.97
C PRO A 83 10.82 0.78 8.98
N LEU A 84 9.66 1.11 8.40
CA LEU A 84 9.12 2.46 8.37
C LEU A 84 8.21 2.76 9.57
N LEU A 85 7.93 1.79 10.45
CA LEU A 85 7.11 2.00 11.63
C LEU A 85 7.95 2.58 12.77
N VAL A 86 7.75 3.85 13.08
CA VAL A 86 8.43 4.58 14.16
C VAL A 86 7.37 5.16 15.08
N ASP A 87 7.46 4.87 16.38
CA ASP A 87 6.54 5.37 17.41
C ASP A 87 5.04 5.19 17.05
N GLY A 88 4.69 4.03 16.48
CA GLY A 88 3.32 3.68 16.10
C GLY A 88 2.81 4.34 14.81
N ALA A 89 3.65 5.08 14.07
CA ALA A 89 3.29 5.69 12.80
C ALA A 89 4.32 5.41 11.70
N CYS A 90 3.86 5.36 10.45
CA CYS A 90 4.77 5.23 9.32
C CYS A 90 5.56 6.54 9.12
N ALA A 91 6.89 6.48 9.18
CA ALA A 91 7.81 7.59 8.93
C ALA A 91 7.69 8.14 7.50
N LEU A 92 7.30 7.32 6.53
CA LEU A 92 7.09 7.69 5.13
C LEU A 92 5.63 7.46 4.69
N TYR A 93 4.66 7.86 5.52
CA TYR A 93 3.23 7.59 5.30
C TYR A 93 2.71 8.02 3.91
N GLU A 94 3.20 9.15 3.37
CA GLU A 94 2.81 9.64 2.05
C GLU A 94 3.47 8.87 0.88
N ALA A 95 4.58 8.19 1.14
CA ALA A 95 5.29 7.38 0.15
C ALA A 95 4.86 5.91 0.15
N ARG A 96 3.88 5.53 0.98
CA ARG A 96 3.39 4.15 1.11
C ARG A 96 3.20 3.44 -0.25
N PRO A 97 3.68 2.19 -0.37
CA PRO A 97 3.46 1.31 -1.52
C PRO A 97 1.97 1.06 -1.82
N VAL A 98 1.69 0.43 -2.96
CA VAL A 98 0.32 0.09 -3.38
C VAL A 98 -0.37 -0.79 -2.35
N ILE A 99 0.30 -1.86 -1.88
CA ILE A 99 -0.27 -2.76 -0.85
C ILE A 99 -0.64 -2.01 0.42
N CYS A 100 0.19 -1.08 0.89
CA CYS A 100 -0.09 -0.29 2.10
C CYS A 100 -1.25 0.70 1.95
N ARG A 101 -1.69 1.00 0.71
CA ARG A 101 -2.82 1.90 0.42
C ARG A 101 -4.14 1.17 0.30
N THR A 102 -4.10 -0.07 -0.19
CA THR A 102 -5.26 -0.92 -0.47
C THR A 102 -5.54 -1.90 0.66
N GLN A 103 -4.52 -2.34 1.40
CA GLN A 103 -4.68 -3.25 2.53
C GLN A 103 -5.72 -2.72 3.53
N GLY A 104 -6.69 -3.58 3.83
CA GLY A 104 -7.81 -3.29 4.71
C GLY A 104 -9.04 -2.67 4.04
N LEU A 105 -8.95 -2.25 2.77
CA LEU A 105 -10.12 -1.99 1.92
C LEU A 105 -10.63 -3.30 1.30
N PRO A 106 -11.83 -3.33 0.69
CA PRO A 106 -12.36 -4.54 0.08
C PRO A 106 -11.52 -4.94 -1.13
N LEU A 107 -10.87 -6.10 -1.04
CA LEU A 107 -10.03 -6.69 -2.06
C LEU A 107 -10.70 -7.97 -2.57
N LEU A 108 -10.93 -8.06 -3.88
CA LEU A 108 -11.34 -9.30 -4.51
C LEU A 108 -10.11 -10.19 -4.69
N LEU A 109 -10.18 -11.38 -4.10
CA LEU A 109 -9.22 -12.46 -4.21
C LEU A 109 -9.74 -13.46 -5.24
N ASP A 110 -9.33 -13.28 -6.49
CA ASP A 110 -9.71 -14.08 -7.66
C ASP A 110 -8.55 -14.90 -8.25
N ASP A 111 -7.40 -14.89 -7.56
CA ASP A 111 -6.14 -15.52 -8.00
C ASP A 111 -5.63 -16.63 -7.06
N ALA A 112 -6.40 -17.04 -6.04
CA ALA A 112 -5.90 -18.04 -5.10
C ALA A 112 -5.58 -19.35 -5.85
N PRO A 113 -4.33 -19.86 -5.82
CA PRO A 113 -4.02 -21.23 -6.23
C PRO A 113 -4.50 -22.22 -5.16
N GLY A 114 -5.69 -22.00 -4.60
CA GLY A 114 -6.41 -22.94 -3.77
C GLY A 114 -7.31 -23.73 -4.70
N GLU A 115 -7.08 -25.04 -4.75
CA GLU A 115 -7.87 -26.10 -5.39
C GLU A 115 -8.85 -25.63 -6.48
N ALA A 116 -8.57 -25.99 -7.73
CA ALA A 116 -9.42 -25.72 -8.89
C ALA A 116 -10.93 -25.78 -8.54
N GLY A 117 -11.57 -24.62 -8.36
CA GLY A 117 -12.97 -24.53 -7.94
C GLY A 117 -13.29 -23.57 -6.78
N ALA A 118 -12.31 -22.96 -6.10
CA ALA A 118 -12.60 -21.96 -5.06
C ALA A 118 -13.30 -20.71 -5.63
N ALA A 119 -14.43 -20.33 -5.04
CA ALA A 119 -15.17 -19.13 -5.45
C ALA A 119 -14.40 -17.84 -5.11
N PRO A 120 -14.51 -16.78 -5.93
CA PRO A 120 -13.90 -15.48 -5.62
C PRO A 120 -14.36 -14.97 -4.25
N ALA A 121 -13.41 -14.54 -3.42
CA ALA A 121 -13.69 -14.04 -2.08
C ALA A 121 -13.34 -12.56 -1.97
N VAL A 122 -14.12 -11.80 -1.19
CA VAL A 122 -13.78 -10.41 -0.85
C VAL A 122 -13.20 -10.39 0.57
N ALA A 123 -11.98 -9.89 0.70
CA ALA A 123 -11.30 -9.74 1.98
C ALA A 123 -11.11 -8.26 2.33
N PHE A 124 -11.18 -7.92 3.62
CA PHE A 124 -10.85 -6.61 4.16
C PHE A 124 -10.44 -6.74 5.63
N CYS A 125 -9.96 -5.64 6.23
CA CYS A 125 -9.51 -5.64 7.62
C CYS A 125 -10.68 -5.96 8.57
N PRO A 126 -10.51 -6.82 9.58
CA PRO A 126 -11.58 -7.15 10.54
C PRO A 126 -12.03 -5.98 11.43
N ARG A 127 -11.30 -4.85 11.40
CA ARG A 127 -11.69 -3.60 12.05
C ARG A 127 -12.47 -2.66 11.12
N ASN A 128 -12.42 -2.89 9.81
CA ASN A 128 -13.16 -2.12 8.82
C ASN A 128 -14.46 -2.86 8.44
N PHE A 129 -15.40 -2.13 7.85
CA PHE A 129 -16.67 -2.63 7.28
C PHE A 129 -17.54 -3.43 8.26
N ARG A 130 -17.34 -3.26 9.57
CA ARG A 130 -18.19 -3.88 10.60
C ARG A 130 -19.63 -3.40 10.44
N GLY A 131 -20.56 -4.34 10.32
CA GLY A 131 -21.99 -4.05 10.11
C GLY A 131 -22.36 -3.66 8.68
N VAL A 132 -21.43 -3.71 7.72
CA VAL A 132 -21.76 -3.54 6.29
C VAL A 132 -22.18 -4.89 5.73
N THR A 133 -23.42 -4.98 5.24
CA THR A 133 -24.00 -6.20 4.68
C THR A 133 -23.90 -6.28 3.17
N ASP A 134 -23.74 -5.13 2.49
CA ASP A 134 -23.61 -5.03 1.04
C ASP A 134 -22.51 -4.03 0.65
N LEU A 135 -21.64 -4.46 -0.26
CA LEU A 135 -20.55 -3.67 -0.80
C LEU A 135 -20.84 -3.41 -2.27
N ALA A 136 -20.86 -2.14 -2.64
CA ALA A 136 -20.99 -1.78 -4.04
C ALA A 136 -19.79 -2.32 -4.83
N GLY A 137 -20.05 -2.89 -6.02
CA GLY A 137 -19.00 -3.52 -6.81
C GLY A 137 -17.86 -2.58 -7.20
N ASP A 138 -18.14 -1.28 -7.36
CA ASP A 138 -17.13 -0.24 -7.63
C ASP A 138 -16.24 0.10 -6.42
N ALA A 139 -16.61 -0.38 -5.23
CA ALA A 139 -15.82 -0.29 -4.01
C ALA A 139 -14.96 -1.53 -3.73
N VAL A 140 -15.02 -2.55 -4.59
CA VAL A 140 -14.20 -3.76 -4.50
C VAL A 140 -13.01 -3.65 -5.45
N ILE A 141 -11.81 -3.72 -4.89
CA ILE A 141 -10.55 -3.61 -5.63
C ILE A 141 -10.13 -5.00 -6.10
N SER A 142 -10.07 -5.24 -7.41
CA SER A 142 -9.51 -6.49 -7.94
C SER A 142 -8.00 -6.56 -7.68
N LEU A 143 -7.58 -7.52 -6.85
CA LEU A 143 -6.18 -7.73 -6.54
C LEU A 143 -5.40 -8.16 -7.77
N ARG A 144 -5.98 -9.04 -8.61
CA ARG A 144 -5.41 -9.45 -9.90
C ARG A 144 -5.09 -8.27 -10.80
N ARG A 145 -6.06 -7.37 -11.02
CA ARG A 145 -5.87 -6.20 -11.90
C ARG A 145 -4.84 -5.24 -11.33
N LEU A 146 -4.86 -5.04 -10.01
CA LEU A 146 -3.91 -4.17 -9.32
C LEU A 146 -2.48 -4.70 -9.44
N ASN A 147 -2.27 -5.99 -9.15
CA ASN A 147 -0.97 -6.64 -9.25
C ASN A 147 -0.48 -6.69 -10.70
N THR A 148 -1.36 -6.96 -11.67
CA THR A 148 -1.02 -6.94 -13.10
C THR A 148 -0.55 -5.54 -13.53
N ALA A 149 -1.27 -4.49 -13.12
CA ALA A 149 -0.89 -3.11 -13.44
C ALA A 149 0.45 -2.73 -12.80
N LEU A 150 0.67 -3.12 -11.55
CA LEU A 150 1.92 -2.85 -10.84
C LEU A 150 3.11 -3.61 -11.46
N ALA A 151 2.93 -4.88 -11.81
CA ALA A 151 3.93 -5.69 -12.50
C ALA A 151 4.31 -5.08 -13.86
N ALA A 152 3.32 -4.64 -14.64
CA ALA A 152 3.57 -4.00 -15.93
C ALA A 152 4.35 -2.68 -15.80
N VAL A 153 4.07 -1.88 -14.77
CA VAL A 153 4.86 -0.68 -14.46
C VAL A 153 6.28 -1.07 -14.03
N ASN A 154 6.43 -2.09 -13.19
CA ASN A 154 7.74 -2.52 -12.72
C ASN A 154 8.62 -3.06 -13.85
N LEU A 155 8.06 -3.74 -14.86
CA LEU A 155 8.82 -4.23 -16.02
C LEU A 155 9.37 -3.10 -16.92
N ARG A 156 8.92 -1.86 -16.74
CA ARG A 156 9.37 -0.67 -17.49
C ARG A 156 10.33 0.22 -16.69
N PHE A 157 10.57 -0.13 -15.43
CA PHE A 157 11.46 0.57 -14.51
C PHE A 157 12.85 -0.03 -14.57
#